data_AF-A0A968JWT8-F1
#
_entry.id   AF-A0A968JWT8-F1
#
_cell.length_a   1.000
_cell.length_b   1.000
_cell.length_c   1.000
_cell.angle_alpha   90.00
_cell.angle_beta   90.00
_cell.angle_gamma   90.00
#
_symmetry.space_group_name_H-M   'P 1'
#
loop_
_entity.id
_entity.type
_entity.pdbx_description
1 polymer ?
#
loop_
_entity_poly.entity_id
_entity_poly.type
_entity_poly.pdbx_seq_one_letter_code
_entity_poly.pdbx_strand_id
1 'polypeptide(L)'
;MAGVWTGELTYGEEFPSEIQNKTKRFRIELEESDGDISGKYFETEGFGIIPDTAEINGFVEEDMISFVKQYPAFYLVNKDGEIKTIDDREPPEINYSGYYNEEKQSFEGDWNMVVEFQQLTFGYAESTVSGTWSMKKEN
;
A
#
# COMPACT_ATOMS: atom_id res chain seq x y z
N MET A 1 -3.44 18.50 -2.75
CA MET A 1 -3.32 17.11 -3.28
C MET A 1 -4.63 16.42 -3.66
N ALA A 2 -5.79 16.97 -3.26
CA ALA A 2 -7.09 16.36 -3.49
C ALA A 2 -7.40 15.98 -4.95
N GLY A 3 -8.22 14.94 -5.11
CA GLY A 3 -8.68 14.42 -6.39
C GLY A 3 -8.44 12.92 -6.53
N VAL A 4 -8.58 12.44 -7.76
CA VAL A 4 -8.44 11.03 -8.07
C VAL A 4 -7.06 10.74 -8.61
N TRP A 5 -6.45 9.67 -8.13
CA TRP A 5 -5.15 9.19 -8.56
C TRP A 5 -5.24 7.73 -8.99
N THR A 6 -4.50 7.34 -10.01
CA THR A 6 -4.35 5.94 -10.42
C THR A 6 -2.89 5.57 -10.45
N GLY A 7 -2.59 4.34 -10.06
CA GLY A 7 -1.23 3.90 -9.90
C GLY A 7 -1.06 2.40 -10.03
N GLU A 8 0.19 1.99 -9.87
CA GLU A 8 0.62 0.60 -9.88
C GLU A 8 1.64 0.41 -8.75
N LEU A 9 1.52 -0.70 -8.03
CA LEU A 9 2.54 -1.19 -7.10
C LEU A 9 3.18 -2.46 -7.65
N THR A 10 4.41 -2.70 -7.21
CA THR A 10 5.20 -3.90 -7.52
C THR A 10 5.62 -4.56 -6.21
N TYR A 11 5.54 -5.89 -6.13
CA TYR A 11 6.01 -6.67 -4.98
C TYR A 11 7.54 -6.85 -4.99
N GLY A 12 8.17 -6.57 -3.85
CA GLY A 12 9.62 -6.65 -3.64
C GLY A 12 10.17 -8.07 -3.49
N GLU A 13 11.46 -8.14 -3.18
CA GLU A 13 12.23 -9.40 -3.15
C GLU A 13 11.92 -10.28 -1.93
N GLU A 14 11.30 -9.73 -0.89
CA GLU A 14 10.92 -10.48 0.32
C GLU A 14 9.77 -11.46 0.06
N PHE A 15 9.07 -11.32 -1.08
CA PHE A 15 8.05 -12.24 -1.51
C PHE A 15 8.64 -13.52 -2.13
N PRO A 16 7.89 -14.65 -2.13
CA PRO A 16 8.22 -15.81 -2.94
C PRO A 16 8.44 -15.46 -4.42
N SER A 17 9.32 -16.17 -5.11
CA SER A 17 9.71 -15.87 -6.51
C SER A 17 8.52 -15.87 -7.49
N GLU A 18 7.44 -16.57 -7.16
CA GLU A 18 6.20 -16.56 -7.93
C GLU A 18 5.37 -15.27 -7.79
N ILE A 19 5.71 -14.41 -6.83
CA ILE A 19 5.03 -13.15 -6.51
C ILE A 19 5.95 -11.94 -6.77
N GLN A 20 7.27 -12.08 -6.61
CA GLN A 20 8.23 -11.03 -6.91
C GLN A 20 7.99 -10.40 -8.28
N ASN A 21 8.05 -9.06 -8.35
CA ASN A 21 7.81 -8.28 -9.57
C ASN A 21 6.40 -8.39 -10.17
N LYS A 22 5.45 -9.12 -9.55
CA LYS A 22 4.05 -8.98 -9.92
C LYS A 22 3.57 -7.58 -9.56
N THR A 23 2.60 -7.11 -10.33
CA THR A 23 2.05 -5.78 -10.15
C THR A 23 0.57 -5.82 -9.78
N LYS A 24 0.12 -4.71 -9.21
CA LYS A 24 -1.27 -4.45 -8.92
C LYS A 24 -1.58 -2.98 -9.19
N ARG A 25 -2.63 -2.73 -9.97
CA ARG A 25 -3.18 -1.41 -10.23
C ARG A 25 -4.17 -1.01 -9.15
N PHE A 26 -4.19 0.28 -8.88
CA PHE A 26 -5.07 0.87 -7.90
C PHE A 26 -5.60 2.23 -8.34
N ARG A 27 -6.67 2.64 -7.68
CA ARG A 27 -7.25 3.98 -7.74
C ARG A 27 -7.35 4.51 -6.31
N ILE A 28 -7.03 5.78 -6.12
CA ILE A 28 -7.16 6.48 -4.85
C ILE A 28 -8.05 7.71 -5.05
N GLU A 29 -8.99 7.90 -4.12
CA GLU A 29 -9.75 9.14 -3.98
C GLU A 29 -9.21 9.87 -2.76
N LEU A 30 -8.51 10.99 -2.97
CA LEU A 30 -7.85 11.77 -1.91
C LEU A 30 -8.61 13.07 -1.62
N GLU A 31 -8.74 13.36 -0.35
CA GLU A 31 -9.05 14.66 0.23
C GLU A 31 -7.77 15.21 0.88
N GLU A 32 -7.62 16.53 0.91
CA GLU A 32 -6.48 17.18 1.54
C GLU A 32 -6.92 18.45 2.24
N SER A 33 -6.43 18.65 3.47
CA SER A 33 -6.69 19.82 4.30
C SER A 33 -5.44 20.14 5.11
N ASP A 34 -4.90 21.34 4.94
CA ASP A 34 -3.73 21.84 5.69
C ASP A 34 -2.51 20.91 5.65
N GLY A 35 -2.28 20.21 4.52
CA GLY A 35 -1.18 19.25 4.35
C GLY A 35 -1.49 17.82 4.83
N ASP A 36 -2.52 17.62 5.64
CA ASP A 36 -3.03 16.29 5.97
C ASP A 36 -3.85 15.72 4.81
N ILE A 37 -3.72 14.42 4.55
CA ILE A 37 -4.48 13.71 3.52
C ILE A 37 -5.27 12.56 4.13
N SER A 38 -6.47 12.36 3.60
CA SER A 38 -7.31 11.19 3.87
C SER A 38 -7.93 10.69 2.58
N GLY A 39 -8.31 9.42 2.52
CA GLY A 39 -8.90 8.92 1.28
C GLY A 39 -9.32 7.46 1.29
N LYS A 40 -9.72 7.02 0.10
CA LYS A 40 -10.13 5.64 -0.18
C LYS A 40 -9.22 5.02 -1.23
N TYR A 41 -8.77 3.81 -0.97
CA TYR A 41 -7.92 3.01 -1.85
C TYR A 41 -8.71 1.84 -2.42
N PHE A 42 -8.70 1.73 -3.75
CA PHE A 42 -9.40 0.69 -4.50
C PHE A 42 -8.39 -0.10 -5.32
N GLU A 43 -8.39 -1.42 -5.18
CA GLU A 43 -7.63 -2.31 -6.04
C GLU A 43 -8.43 -2.60 -7.31
N THR A 44 -7.84 -2.37 -8.49
CA THR A 44 -8.58 -2.37 -9.76
C THR A 44 -8.19 -3.52 -10.68
N GLU A 45 -6.92 -3.92 -10.69
CA GLU A 45 -6.41 -4.99 -11.56
C GLU A 45 -5.10 -5.57 -11.00
N GLY A 46 -4.81 -6.85 -11.27
CA GLY A 46 -3.51 -7.46 -10.96
C GLY A 46 -3.60 -8.62 -9.97
N PHE A 47 -2.49 -8.90 -9.29
CA PHE A 47 -2.37 -10.07 -8.43
C PHE A 47 -2.95 -9.83 -7.02
N GLY A 48 -3.87 -10.70 -6.59
CA GLY A 48 -4.38 -10.72 -5.21
C GLY A 48 -5.29 -9.54 -4.87
N ILE A 49 -6.29 -9.27 -5.72
CA ILE A 49 -7.18 -8.09 -5.61
C ILE A 49 -8.17 -8.24 -4.47
N ILE A 50 -7.94 -7.50 -3.40
CA ILE A 50 -8.84 -7.36 -2.26
C ILE A 50 -10.02 -6.49 -2.70
N PRO A 51 -11.26 -7.03 -2.67
CA PRO A 51 -12.43 -6.31 -3.19
C PRO A 51 -12.89 -5.17 -2.27
N ASP A 52 -12.50 -5.21 -1.01
CA ASP A 52 -12.84 -4.19 -0.03
C ASP A 52 -12.04 -2.91 -0.22
N THR A 53 -12.67 -1.78 0.09
CA THR A 53 -12.02 -0.48 0.08
C THR A 53 -11.15 -0.33 1.32
N ALA A 54 -9.88 0.03 1.13
CA ALA A 54 -9.01 0.44 2.22
C ALA A 54 -9.11 1.95 2.47
N GLU A 55 -8.90 2.35 3.72
CA GLU A 55 -8.76 3.75 4.10
C GLU A 55 -7.30 4.19 4.02
N ILE A 56 -7.10 5.46 3.70
CA ILE A 56 -5.80 6.12 3.69
C ILE A 56 -5.83 7.30 4.65
N ASN A 57 -4.78 7.45 5.45
CA ASN A 57 -4.51 8.65 6.24
C ASN A 57 -3.00 8.96 6.20
N GLY A 58 -2.63 10.23 6.08
CA GLY A 58 -1.24 10.62 5.94
C GLY A 58 -1.06 12.11 5.79
N PHE A 59 0.07 12.51 5.21
CA PHE A 59 0.38 13.91 4.93
C PHE A 59 1.17 14.08 3.63
N VAL A 60 1.20 15.32 3.16
CA VAL A 60 2.01 15.79 2.04
C VAL A 60 2.79 17.00 2.52
N GLU A 61 4.10 16.97 2.37
CA GLU A 61 4.99 18.07 2.73
C GLU A 61 5.95 18.31 1.57
N GLU A 62 5.91 19.53 1.01
CA GLU A 62 6.65 19.91 -0.20
C GLU A 62 6.36 18.96 -1.39
N ASP A 63 7.35 18.17 -1.80
CA ASP A 63 7.25 17.16 -2.87
C ASP A 63 7.08 15.74 -2.33
N MET A 64 7.08 15.55 -1.01
CA MET A 64 6.97 14.25 -0.36
C MET A 64 5.52 13.93 0.01
N ILE A 65 5.14 12.67 -0.17
CA ILE A 65 3.88 12.10 0.31
C ILE A 65 4.19 10.90 1.21
N SER A 66 3.47 10.82 2.33
CA SER A 66 3.53 9.67 3.24
C SER A 66 2.15 9.34 3.74
N PHE A 67 1.73 8.08 3.65
CA PHE A 67 0.43 7.65 4.12
C PHE A 67 0.39 6.20 4.55
N VAL A 68 -0.54 5.90 5.46
CA VAL A 68 -0.88 4.55 5.90
C VAL A 68 -2.15 4.13 5.18
N LYS A 69 -2.10 2.95 4.56
CA LYS A 69 -3.24 2.24 3.99
C LYS A 69 -3.67 1.13 4.96
N GLN A 70 -4.96 1.05 5.27
CA GLN A 70 -5.49 0.00 6.13
C GLN A 70 -6.81 -0.56 5.58
N TYR A 71 -6.91 -1.89 5.52
CA TYR A 71 -8.13 -2.59 5.16
C TYR A 71 -9.09 -2.73 6.35
N PRO A 72 -10.41 -2.91 6.12
CA PRO A 72 -11.37 -3.13 7.21
C PRO A 72 -11.21 -4.50 7.91
N ALA A 73 -10.48 -5.44 7.29
CA ALA A 73 -10.25 -6.78 7.82
C ALA A 73 -8.86 -7.30 7.44
N PHE A 74 -8.39 -8.32 8.15
CA PHE A 74 -7.15 -9.00 7.81
C PHE A 74 -7.36 -9.93 6.63
N TYR A 75 -6.61 -9.72 5.55
CA TYR A 75 -6.67 -10.50 4.32
C TYR A 75 -5.39 -11.32 4.12
N LEU A 76 -5.53 -12.62 3.87
CA LEU A 76 -4.46 -13.46 3.36
C LEU A 76 -4.64 -13.67 1.86
N VAL A 77 -3.60 -13.37 1.09
CA VAL A 77 -3.51 -13.68 -0.34
C VAL A 77 -2.58 -14.87 -0.50
N ASN A 78 -3.06 -15.97 -1.10
CA ASN A 78 -2.20 -17.11 -1.39
C ASN A 78 -1.41 -16.92 -2.70
N LYS A 79 -0.52 -17.85 -3.03
CA LYS A 79 0.32 -17.81 -4.24
C LYS A 79 -0.47 -17.79 -5.56
N ASP A 80 -1.71 -18.27 -5.55
CA ASP A 80 -2.61 -18.33 -6.69
C ASP A 80 -3.46 -17.04 -6.80
N GLY A 81 -3.31 -16.12 -5.84
CA GLY A 81 -4.04 -14.85 -5.77
C GLY A 81 -5.41 -14.95 -5.10
N GLU A 82 -5.74 -16.09 -4.51
CA GLU A 82 -7.00 -16.28 -3.79
C GLU A 82 -6.94 -15.60 -2.41
N ILE A 83 -8.07 -15.05 -1.98
CA ILE A 83 -8.17 -14.24 -0.77
C ILE A 83 -8.97 -14.96 0.29
N LYS A 84 -8.47 -14.90 1.51
CA LYS A 84 -9.15 -15.36 2.71
C LYS A 84 -9.16 -14.28 3.78
N THR A 85 -10.33 -13.95 4.29
CA THR A 85 -10.50 -13.08 5.46
C THR A 85 -10.19 -13.86 6.75
N ILE A 86 -9.50 -13.22 7.69
CA ILE A 86 -9.14 -13.77 8.99
C ILE A 86 -9.76 -12.87 10.08
N ASP A 87 -10.90 -13.31 10.62
CA ASP A 87 -11.75 -12.49 11.49
C ASP A 87 -11.16 -12.22 12.90
N ASP A 88 -10.17 -13.01 13.32
CA ASP A 88 -9.55 -12.95 14.65
C ASP A 88 -8.23 -12.17 14.68
N ARG A 89 -7.95 -11.39 13.63
CA ARG A 89 -6.73 -10.57 13.51
C ARG A 89 -7.05 -9.14 13.11
N GLU A 90 -6.33 -8.21 13.73
CA GLU A 90 -6.38 -6.80 13.33
C GLU A 90 -5.71 -6.61 11.96
N PRO A 91 -6.32 -5.82 11.04
CA PRO A 91 -5.73 -5.55 9.75
C PRO A 91 -4.39 -4.81 9.90
N PRO A 92 -3.33 -5.24 9.20
CA PRO A 92 -2.04 -4.59 9.28
C PRO A 92 -2.10 -3.21 8.63
N GLU A 93 -1.25 -2.31 9.14
CA GLU A 93 -0.95 -1.05 8.48
C GLU A 93 0.06 -1.28 7.36
N ILE A 94 -0.20 -0.67 6.19
CA ILE A 94 0.71 -0.69 5.05
C ILE A 94 1.19 0.74 4.84
N ASN A 95 2.48 0.98 5.05
CA ASN A 95 3.09 2.29 4.96
C ASN A 95 3.51 2.55 3.51
N TYR A 96 3.18 3.72 2.99
CA TYR A 96 3.62 4.23 1.69
C TYR A 96 4.37 5.54 1.90
N SER A 97 5.49 5.70 1.24
CA SER A 97 6.19 6.99 1.15
C SER A 97 6.77 7.17 -0.24
N GLY A 98 6.89 8.41 -0.70
CA GLY A 98 7.40 8.71 -2.03
C GLY A 98 7.54 10.19 -2.29
N TYR A 99 8.07 10.52 -3.47
CA TYR A 99 8.34 11.88 -3.90
C TYR A 99 7.70 12.16 -5.26
N TYR A 100 7.34 13.41 -5.48
CA TYR A 100 6.80 13.88 -6.75
C TYR A 100 7.92 14.05 -7.77
N ASN A 101 7.79 13.36 -8.90
CA ASN A 101 8.65 13.52 -10.06
C ASN A 101 8.01 14.51 -11.04
N GLU A 102 8.57 15.72 -11.13
CA GLU A 102 8.04 16.77 -12.01
C GLU A 102 8.05 16.39 -13.49
N GLU A 103 9.10 15.71 -13.97
CA GLU A 103 9.23 15.33 -15.39
C GLU A 103 8.16 14.30 -15.80
N LYS A 104 7.85 13.35 -14.91
CA LYS A 104 6.86 12.31 -15.15
C LYS A 104 5.44 12.71 -14.75
N GLN A 105 5.31 13.79 -13.99
CA GLN A 105 4.09 14.24 -13.34
C GLN A 105 3.43 13.11 -12.52
N SER A 106 4.21 12.48 -11.65
CA SER A 106 3.80 11.33 -10.83
C SER A 106 4.45 11.34 -9.47
N PHE A 107 3.79 10.75 -8.46
CA PHE A 107 4.48 10.29 -7.26
C PHE A 107 5.08 8.91 -7.52
N GLU A 108 6.27 8.66 -6.97
CA GLU A 108 6.96 7.38 -6.99
C GLU A 108 7.60 7.12 -5.63
N GLY A 109 7.63 5.86 -5.19
CA GLY A 109 8.28 5.53 -3.92
C GLY A 109 8.12 4.07 -3.51
N ASP A 110 8.19 3.86 -2.21
CA ASP A 110 8.23 2.54 -1.59
C ASP A 110 7.00 2.32 -0.71
N TRP A 111 6.63 1.05 -0.57
CA TRP A 111 5.66 0.60 0.41
C TRP A 111 6.25 -0.51 1.26
N ASN A 112 5.81 -0.61 2.51
CA ASN A 112 6.21 -1.69 3.42
C ASN A 112 5.10 -2.04 4.42
N MET A 113 5.13 -3.27 4.92
CA MET A 113 4.28 -3.72 6.01
C MET A 113 4.99 -4.78 6.86
N VAL A 114 4.69 -4.83 8.15
CA VAL A 114 5.18 -5.88 9.05
C VAL A 114 4.21 -7.06 9.00
N VAL A 115 4.72 -8.24 8.63
CA VAL A 115 3.92 -9.46 8.43
C VAL A 115 3.97 -10.43 9.60
N GLU A 116 5.06 -10.45 10.36
CA GLU A 116 5.22 -11.29 11.54
C GLU A 116 5.95 -10.55 12.65
N PHE A 117 5.41 -10.66 13.87
CA PHE A 117 6.08 -10.32 15.11
C PHE A 117 6.37 -11.62 15.85
N GLN A 118 7.62 -12.05 15.87
CA GLN A 118 8.04 -13.20 16.65
C GLN A 118 8.69 -12.73 17.94
N GLN A 119 8.10 -13.09 19.09
CA GLN A 119 8.74 -12.90 20.38
C GLN A 119 9.88 -13.91 20.55
N LEU A 120 11.10 -13.39 20.73
CA LEU A 120 12.31 -14.17 20.98
C LEU A 120 12.64 -14.15 22.48
N THR A 121 13.50 -15.08 22.92
CA THR A 121 14.01 -15.12 24.30
C THR A 121 14.66 -13.81 24.75
N PHE A 122 15.19 -13.03 23.80
CA PHE A 122 15.70 -11.67 24.01
C PHE A 122 15.21 -10.73 22.89
N GLY A 123 14.02 -10.18 23.06
CA GLY A 123 13.46 -9.16 22.16
C GLY A 123 12.42 -9.70 21.18
N TYR A 124 12.24 -8.98 20.07
CA TYR A 124 11.29 -9.34 19.02
C TYR A 124 12.02 -9.37 17.68
N ALA A 125 11.64 -10.29 16.81
CA ALA A 125 11.98 -10.26 15.39
C ALA A 125 10.75 -9.84 14.60
N GLU A 126 10.94 -8.85 13.73
CA GLU A 126 9.94 -8.38 12.79
C GLU A 126 10.34 -8.83 11.39
N SER A 127 9.40 -9.43 10.68
CA SER A 127 9.55 -9.66 9.25
C SER A 127 8.75 -8.60 8.50
N THR A 128 9.43 -7.88 7.62
CA THR A 128 8.84 -6.83 6.79
C THR A 128 8.83 -7.31 5.35
N VAL A 129 7.75 -7.04 4.64
CA VAL A 129 7.71 -7.16 3.18
C VAL A 129 7.57 -5.78 2.57
N SER A 130 8.16 -5.58 1.41
CA SER A 130 8.21 -4.26 0.78
C SER A 130 7.97 -4.33 -0.73
N GLY A 131 7.99 -3.17 -1.36
CA GLY A 131 7.97 -3.03 -2.81
C GLY A 131 7.90 -1.56 -3.21
N THR A 132 7.70 -1.32 -4.50
CA THR A 132 7.66 0.04 -5.07
C THR A 132 6.28 0.38 -5.61
N TRP A 133 6.01 1.66 -5.80
CA TRP A 133 4.78 2.14 -6.38
C TRP A 133 4.97 3.44 -7.16
N SER A 134 4.03 3.72 -8.04
CA SER A 134 3.87 5.02 -8.69
C SER A 134 2.40 5.36 -8.89
N MET A 135 2.06 6.65 -8.92
CA MET A 135 0.71 7.10 -9.25
C MET A 135 0.68 8.46 -9.94
N LYS A 136 -0.36 8.67 -10.75
CA LYS A 136 -0.66 9.91 -11.47
C LYS A 136 -2.07 10.36 -11.19
N LYS A 137 -2.27 11.68 -11.20
CA LYS A 137 -3.60 12.27 -11.04
C LYS A 137 -4.42 12.01 -12.31
N GLU A 138 -5.68 11.61 -12.15
CA GLU A 138 -6.63 11.59 -13.27
C GLU A 138 -6.96 13.04 -13.67
N ASN A 139 -7.03 13.29 -14.98
CA ASN A 139 -7.36 14.60 -15.56
C ASN A 139 -8.85 14.95 -15.37
#